data_AF-A0A1X0NUX1-F1
#
_entry.id   AF-A0A1X0NUX1-F1
#
_cell.length_a   1.000
_cell.length_b   1.000
_cell.length_c   1.000
_cell.angle_alpha   90.00
_cell.angle_beta   90.00
_cell.angle_gamma   90.00
#
_symmetry.space_group_name_H-M   'P 1'
#
loop_
_entity.id
_entity.type
_entity.pdbx_description
1 polymer ?
#
loop_
_entity_poly.entity_id
_entity_poly.type
_entity_poly.pdbx_seq_one_letter_code
_entity_poly.pdbx_strand_id
1 'polypeptide(L)'
;MSVSLQESFFNVLGIPEGSKIRHDIMNSASALIRGESTVCSLDPTSDIAVVGLIDLFSPLSDRYDVAIRHLAAMWTATKFWGASMHHISLTSLVADLILQMETSPNVDEGESISQDSMELVNRLYKTEMILLRHCGFIVPGVSL
;
A
#
# COMPACT_ATOMS: atom_id res chain seq x y z
N MET A 1 -0.32 -19.58 -4.77
CA MET A 1 0.15 -18.78 -3.62
C MET A 1 -0.29 -17.34 -3.87
N SER A 2 -0.95 -16.69 -2.90
CA SER A 2 -1.39 -15.31 -3.05
C SER A 2 -0.17 -14.38 -3.17
N VAL A 3 -0.17 -13.51 -4.18
CA VAL A 3 0.90 -12.53 -4.37
C VAL A 3 0.83 -11.50 -3.23
N SER A 4 1.95 -11.22 -2.57
CA SER A 4 2.04 -10.22 -1.52
C SER A 4 1.91 -8.82 -2.11
N LEU A 5 1.03 -7.99 -1.52
CA LEU A 5 0.84 -6.59 -1.93
C LEU A 5 2.17 -5.81 -1.87
N GLN A 6 2.97 -6.09 -0.84
CA GLN A 6 4.28 -5.48 -0.64
C GLN A 6 5.24 -5.83 -1.78
N GLU A 7 5.32 -7.12 -2.13
CA GLU A 7 6.21 -7.57 -3.21
C GLU A 7 5.78 -6.97 -4.54
N SER A 8 4.48 -7.00 -4.85
CA SER A 8 3.95 -6.36 -6.06
C SER A 8 4.27 -4.86 -6.12
N PHE A 9 4.07 -4.14 -5.02
CA PHE A 9 4.39 -2.71 -4.94
C PHE A 9 5.86 -2.42 -5.23
N PHE A 10 6.78 -3.14 -4.59
CA PHE A 10 8.22 -2.93 -4.82
C PHE A 10 8.67 -3.37 -6.21
N ASN A 11 8.07 -4.43 -6.76
CA ASN A 11 8.33 -4.88 -8.11
C ASN A 11 7.89 -3.83 -9.15
N VAL A 12 6.72 -3.20 -8.99
CA VAL A 12 6.26 -2.11 -9.88
C VAL A 12 7.22 -0.92 -9.81
N LEU A 13 7.71 -0.59 -8.61
CA LEU A 13 8.67 0.50 -8.43
C LEU A 13 10.11 0.15 -8.87
N GLY A 14 10.38 -1.10 -9.25
CA GLY A 14 11.72 -1.57 -9.60
C GLY A 14 12.70 -1.53 -8.42
N ILE A 15 12.22 -1.61 -7.19
CA ILE A 15 13.04 -1.57 -5.98
C ILE A 15 13.52 -2.99 -5.67
N PRO A 16 14.84 -3.26 -5.68
CA PRO A 16 15.36 -4.62 -5.54
C PRO A 16 15.09 -5.18 -4.14
N GLU A 17 14.83 -6.49 -4.10
CA GLU A 17 14.71 -7.26 -2.87
C GLU A 17 15.96 -7.11 -2.00
N GLY A 18 15.78 -7.05 -0.68
CA GLY A 18 16.88 -6.89 0.28
C GLY A 18 17.51 -5.49 0.31
N SER A 19 17.10 -4.55 -0.55
CA SER A 19 17.66 -3.20 -0.53
C SER A 19 17.35 -2.44 0.76
N LYS A 20 18.27 -1.58 1.20
CA LYS A 20 18.08 -0.77 2.41
C LYS A 20 16.85 0.14 2.29
N ILE A 21 16.65 0.74 1.12
CA ILE A 21 15.51 1.64 0.86
C ILE A 21 14.16 0.92 1.03
N ARG A 22 14.09 -0.36 0.65
CA ARG A 22 12.90 -1.19 0.87
C ARG A 22 12.58 -1.36 2.34
N HIS A 23 13.59 -1.62 3.17
CA HIS A 23 13.43 -1.72 4.63
C HIS A 23 13.02 -0.38 5.24
N ASP A 24 13.66 0.71 4.81
CA ASP A 24 13.38 2.06 5.29
C ASP A 24 11.95 2.50 4.96
N ILE A 25 11.46 2.20 3.75
CA ILE A 25 10.07 2.42 3.33
C ILE A 25 9.12 1.61 4.20
N MET A 26 9.38 0.32 4.42
CA MET A 26 8.52 -0.54 5.24
C MET A 26 8.46 -0.11 6.70
N ASN A 27 9.59 0.30 7.27
CA ASN A 27 9.66 0.82 8.64
C ASN A 27 8.85 2.12 8.77
N SER A 28 8.99 3.03 7.79
CA SER A 28 8.27 4.30 7.76
C SER A 28 6.77 4.10 7.57
N ALA A 29 6.37 3.22 6.64
CA ALA A 29 4.97 2.86 6.41
C ALA A 29 4.33 2.23 7.66
N SER A 30 5.04 1.32 8.32
CA SER A 30 4.59 0.72 9.57
C SER A 30 4.44 1.75 10.68
N ALA A 31 5.34 2.74 10.76
CA ALA A 31 5.26 3.82 11.73
C ALA A 31 4.09 4.79 11.43
N LEU A 32 3.80 5.07 10.16
CA LEU A 32 2.62 5.86 9.75
C LEU A 32 1.31 5.18 10.20
N ILE A 33 1.20 3.87 9.99
CA ILE A 33 0.02 3.09 10.40
C ILE A 33 -0.09 3.06 11.94
N ARG A 34 1.02 2.82 12.65
CA ARG A 34 1.00 2.79 14.13
C ARG A 34 0.76 4.15 14.75
N GLY A 35 1.21 5.22 14.09
CA GLY A 35 0.94 6.59 14.50
C GLY A 35 -0.54 6.79 14.81
N GLU A 36 -1.43 6.26 13.94
CA GLU A 36 -2.90 6.28 14.04
C GLU A 36 -3.44 5.75 15.38
N SER A 37 -2.69 4.89 16.06
CA SER A 37 -3.09 4.19 17.30
C SER A 37 -2.90 5.02 18.58
N THR A 38 -2.84 6.35 18.49
CA THR A 38 -2.85 7.21 19.70
C THR A 38 -4.26 7.60 20.17
N VAL A 39 -5.31 7.31 19.38
CA VAL A 39 -6.71 7.64 19.77
C VAL A 39 -7.67 6.43 19.78
N CYS A 40 -7.31 5.29 19.21
CA CYS A 40 -8.10 4.06 19.33
C CYS A 40 -7.19 2.88 19.61
N SER A 41 -7.29 2.32 20.81
CA SER A 41 -6.70 1.04 21.17
C SER A 41 -7.22 -0.05 20.25
N LEU A 42 -6.43 -0.40 19.23
CA LEU A 42 -6.53 -1.66 18.53
C LEU A 42 -5.26 -2.46 18.83
N ASP A 43 -5.49 -3.71 19.21
CA ASP A 43 -4.56 -4.67 19.78
C ASP A 43 -3.16 -4.70 19.13
N PRO A 44 -2.10 -4.99 19.91
CA PRO A 44 -0.74 -5.20 19.40
C PRO A 44 -0.60 -6.49 18.56
N THR A 45 -1.67 -7.26 18.37
CA THR A 45 -1.73 -8.45 17.51
C THR A 45 -2.15 -8.16 16.07
N SER A 46 -2.36 -6.90 15.66
CA SER A 46 -2.25 -6.53 14.24
C SER A 46 -0.78 -6.51 13.83
N ASP A 47 -0.09 -7.65 14.03
CA ASP A 47 1.02 -8.00 13.18
C ASP A 47 0.56 -7.77 11.74
N ILE A 48 1.47 -7.30 10.91
CA ILE A 48 1.31 -7.10 9.48
C ILE A 48 0.87 -8.46 8.90
N ALA A 49 -0.42 -8.76 8.98
CA ALA A 49 -1.02 -9.92 8.36
C ALA A 49 -0.65 -9.78 6.90
N VAL A 50 -0.08 -10.83 6.32
CA VAL A 50 0.45 -10.82 4.96
C VAL A 50 -0.66 -10.35 4.01
N VAL A 51 -0.70 -9.05 3.74
CA VAL A 51 -1.75 -8.42 2.94
C VAL A 51 -1.52 -8.88 1.51
N GLY A 52 -2.49 -9.61 0.96
CA GLY A 52 -2.45 -10.07 -0.40
C GLY A 52 -2.79 -8.93 -1.36
N LEU A 53 -2.25 -8.99 -2.58
CA LEU A 53 -2.67 -8.10 -3.66
C LEU A 53 -4.18 -8.22 -3.92
N ILE A 54 -4.73 -9.43 -3.78
CA ILE A 54 -6.17 -9.71 -3.92
C ILE A 54 -7.03 -8.97 -2.89
N ASP A 55 -6.47 -8.59 -1.74
CA ASP A 55 -7.24 -7.89 -0.70
C ASP A 55 -7.63 -6.48 -1.16
N LEU A 56 -6.89 -5.86 -2.09
CA LEU A 56 -7.27 -4.60 -2.74
C LEU A 56 -8.55 -4.72 -3.57
N PHE A 57 -8.97 -5.93 -3.92
CA PHE A 57 -10.17 -6.18 -4.72
C PHE A 57 -11.20 -7.01 -3.94
N SER A 58 -10.97 -7.21 -2.64
CA SER A 58 -11.86 -8.00 -1.82
C SER A 58 -13.21 -7.30 -1.68
N PRO A 59 -14.33 -8.01 -1.83
CA PRO A 59 -15.66 -7.48 -1.50
C PRO A 59 -15.85 -7.29 0.01
N LEU A 60 -14.94 -7.83 0.84
CA LEU A 60 -14.95 -7.67 2.29
C LEU A 60 -14.31 -6.33 2.67
N SER A 61 -15.12 -5.41 3.21
CA SER A 61 -14.68 -4.05 3.59
C SER A 61 -13.43 -4.07 4.46
N ASP A 62 -13.35 -4.95 5.47
CA ASP A 62 -12.23 -4.97 6.39
C ASP A 62 -10.89 -5.30 5.72
N ARG A 63 -10.90 -6.28 4.78
CA ARG A 63 -9.68 -6.66 4.04
C ARG A 63 -9.27 -5.58 3.06
N TYR A 64 -10.26 -5.02 2.37
CA TYR A 64 -10.06 -3.90 1.46
C TYR A 64 -9.47 -2.68 2.18
N ASP A 65 -10.06 -2.27 3.31
CA ASP A 65 -9.63 -1.09 4.06
C ASP A 65 -8.22 -1.28 4.65
N VAL A 66 -7.87 -2.48 5.11
CA VAL A 66 -6.49 -2.82 5.51
C VAL A 66 -5.54 -2.72 4.32
N ALA A 67 -5.88 -3.28 3.16
CA ALA A 67 -5.02 -3.23 1.98
C ALA A 67 -4.81 -1.81 1.46
N ILE A 68 -5.87 -0.98 1.44
CA ILE A 68 -5.81 0.44 1.08
C ILE A 68 -4.90 1.20 2.05
N ARG A 69 -5.06 0.98 3.36
CA ARG A 69 -4.23 1.63 4.38
C ARG A 69 -2.75 1.27 4.22
N HIS A 70 -2.44 -0.01 4.00
CA HIS A 70 -1.08 -0.48 3.75
C HIS A 70 -0.49 0.12 2.48
N LEU A 71 -1.23 0.09 1.36
CA LEU A 71 -0.77 0.66 0.09
C LEU A 71 -0.55 2.17 0.19
N ALA A 72 -1.46 2.91 0.84
CA ALA A 72 -1.33 4.34 1.06
C ALA A 72 -0.12 4.70 1.94
N ALA A 73 0.14 3.92 3.00
CA ALA A 73 1.29 4.12 3.87
C ALA A 73 2.62 3.87 3.13
N MET A 74 2.71 2.78 2.36
CA MET A 74 3.88 2.48 1.53
C MET A 74 4.08 3.55 0.46
N TRP A 75 3.03 3.93 -0.26
CA TRP A 75 3.07 5.01 -1.24
C TRP A 75 3.58 6.32 -0.64
N THR A 76 3.07 6.69 0.54
CA THR A 76 3.51 7.88 1.26
C THR A 76 4.99 7.80 1.61
N ALA A 77 5.43 6.70 2.24
CA ALA A 77 6.83 6.51 2.60
C ALA A 77 7.77 6.57 1.38
N THR A 78 7.40 5.91 0.28
CA THR A 78 8.19 5.89 -0.97
C THR A 78 8.43 7.29 -1.54
N LYS A 79 7.43 8.18 -1.47
CA LYS A 79 7.59 9.57 -1.92
C LYS A 79 8.65 10.33 -1.13
N PHE A 80 8.70 10.12 0.19
CA PHE A 80 9.64 10.81 1.07
C PHE A 80 11.05 10.23 1.02
N TRP A 81 11.19 8.92 0.77
CA TRP A 81 12.49 8.28 0.55
C TRP A 81 13.07 8.53 -0.85
N GLY A 82 12.39 9.28 -1.71
CA GLY A 82 12.85 9.58 -3.06
C GLY A 82 12.83 8.38 -4.02
N ALA A 83 12.25 7.25 -3.60
CA ALA A 83 12.13 6.07 -4.45
C ALA A 83 11.05 6.21 -5.54
N SER A 84 10.15 7.19 -5.38
CA SER A 84 9.14 7.57 -6.38
C SER A 84 9.69 8.53 -7.46
N MET A 85 10.99 8.85 -7.46
CA MET A 85 11.55 9.95 -8.27
C MET A 85 11.52 9.74 -9.80
N HIS A 86 11.15 8.56 -10.29
CA HIS A 86 10.98 8.30 -11.71
C HIS A 86 9.49 8.09 -12.06
N HIS A 87 8.80 9.17 -12.43
CA HIS A 87 7.59 9.21 -13.28
C HIS A 87 6.38 8.29 -12.99
N ILE A 88 6.34 7.56 -11.88
CA ILE A 88 5.19 6.72 -11.54
C ILE A 88 4.19 7.57 -10.76
N SER A 89 3.02 7.78 -11.36
CA SER A 89 1.85 8.35 -10.69
C SER A 89 1.13 7.28 -9.86
N LEU A 90 0.33 7.69 -8.88
CA LEU A 90 -0.51 6.74 -8.13
C LEU A 90 -1.47 5.96 -9.06
N THR A 91 -1.98 6.62 -10.09
CA THR A 91 -2.84 6.00 -11.11
C THR A 91 -2.10 4.94 -11.90
N SER A 92 -0.87 5.20 -12.35
CA SER A 92 -0.07 4.21 -13.08
C SER A 92 0.35 3.05 -12.17
N LEU A 93 0.71 3.33 -10.91
CA LEU A 93 0.97 2.28 -9.92
C LEU A 93 -0.24 1.36 -9.75
N VAL A 94 -1.44 1.92 -9.58
CA VAL A 94 -2.68 1.14 -9.45
C VAL A 94 -2.95 0.32 -10.71
N ALA A 95 -2.77 0.91 -11.90
CA ALA A 95 -2.93 0.18 -13.16
C ALA A 95 -1.96 -1.01 -13.27
N ASP A 96 -0.68 -0.83 -12.91
CA ASP A 96 0.31 -1.89 -12.94
C ASP A 96 0.02 -2.99 -11.92
N LEU A 97 -0.51 -2.64 -10.74
CA LEU A 97 -0.95 -3.60 -9.72
C LEU A 97 -2.16 -4.41 -10.19
N ILE A 98 -3.12 -3.80 -10.90
CA ILE A 98 -4.25 -4.49 -11.52
C ILE A 98 -3.73 -5.48 -12.58
N LEU A 99 -2.81 -5.04 -13.45
CA LEU A 99 -2.21 -5.90 -14.48
C LEU A 99 -1.45 -7.10 -13.88
N GLN A 100 -0.70 -6.90 -12.79
CA GLN A 100 -0.05 -8.01 -12.08
C GLN A 100 -1.04 -9.00 -11.45
N MET A 101 -2.20 -8.50 -11.02
CA MET A 101 -3.26 -9.34 -10.49
C MET A 101 -3.90 -10.18 -11.59
N GLU A 102 -4.29 -9.56 -12.72
CA GLU A 102 -4.92 -10.24 -13.87
C GLU A 102 -4.01 -11.28 -14.53
N THR A 103 -2.70 -11.04 -14.53
CA THR A 103 -1.70 -11.99 -15.06
C THR A 103 -1.38 -13.12 -14.07
N SER A 104 -1.91 -13.08 -12.85
CA SER A 104 -1.70 -14.11 -11.85
C SER A 104 -2.55 -15.35 -12.17
N PRO A 105 -1.97 -16.56 -12.21
CA PRO A 105 -2.68 -17.81 -12.56
C PRO A 105 -3.74 -18.25 -11.53
N ASN A 106 -3.99 -17.45 -10.49
CA ASN A 106 -4.98 -17.74 -9.44
C ASN A 106 -6.28 -16.92 -9.59
N VAL A 107 -6.41 -16.08 -10.62
CA VAL A 107 -7.66 -15.39 -10.92
C VAL A 107 -8.48 -16.29 -11.83
N ASP A 108 -9.50 -16.93 -11.27
CA ASP A 108 -10.48 -17.70 -12.05
C ASP A 108 -11.06 -16.79 -13.16
N GLU A 109 -11.17 -17.34 -14.37
CA GLU A 109 -11.55 -16.68 -15.65
C GLU A 109 -12.96 -16.00 -15.66
N GLY A 110 -13.58 -15.75 -14.52
CA GLY A 110 -14.98 -15.30 -14.39
C GLY A 110 -15.22 -14.03 -13.57
N GLU A 111 -14.30 -13.59 -12.71
CA GLU A 111 -14.47 -12.33 -11.97
C GLU A 111 -13.75 -11.21 -12.70
N SER A 112 -14.46 -10.52 -13.60
CA SER A 112 -14.01 -9.23 -14.09
C SER A 112 -13.80 -8.33 -12.86
N ILE A 113 -12.54 -8.02 -12.55
CA ILE A 113 -12.13 -7.03 -11.55
C ILE A 113 -12.50 -5.64 -12.12
N SER A 114 -13.80 -5.41 -12.28
CA SER A 114 -14.36 -4.11 -12.68
C SER A 114 -14.58 -3.29 -11.41
N GLN A 115 -13.54 -3.19 -10.58
CA GLN A 115 -13.51 -2.15 -9.55
C GLN A 115 -13.02 -0.88 -10.24
N ASP A 116 -13.76 0.22 -10.08
CA ASP A 116 -13.41 1.50 -10.69
C ASP A 116 -12.02 1.90 -10.17
N SER A 117 -11.00 1.78 -11.04
CA SER A 117 -9.62 2.13 -10.70
C SER A 117 -9.53 3.59 -10.22
N MET A 118 -10.44 4.44 -10.66
CA MET A 118 -10.56 5.81 -10.20
C MET A 118 -11.10 5.91 -8.77
N GLU A 119 -12.04 5.05 -8.37
CA GLU A 119 -12.48 4.96 -6.97
C GLU A 119 -11.33 4.50 -6.06
N LEU A 120 -10.60 3.47 -6.47
CA LEU A 120 -9.44 2.96 -5.75
C LEU A 120 -8.38 4.07 -5.54
N VAL A 121 -8.03 4.79 -6.61
CA VAL A 121 -7.10 5.93 -6.54
C VAL A 121 -7.63 7.02 -5.61
N ASN A 122 -8.92 7.36 -5.68
CA ASN A 122 -9.53 8.38 -4.82
C ASN A 122 -9.50 7.97 -3.33
N ARG A 123 -9.77 6.70 -3.02
CA ARG A 123 -9.67 6.17 -1.66
C ARG A 123 -8.22 6.16 -1.16
N LEU A 124 -7.25 5.83 -2.01
CA LEU A 124 -5.84 5.90 -1.66
C LEU A 124 -5.40 7.34 -1.34
N TYR A 125 -5.79 8.33 -2.14
CA TYR A 125 -5.51 9.73 -1.84
C TYR A 125 -6.13 10.21 -0.52
N LYS A 126 -7.39 9.83 -0.26
CA LYS A 126 -8.04 10.16 1.02
C LYS A 126 -7.32 9.54 2.20
N THR A 127 -6.94 8.27 2.07
CA THR A 127 -6.26 7.51 3.13
C THR A 127 -4.87 8.05 3.38
N GLU A 128 -4.12 8.38 2.33
CA GLU A 128 -2.85 9.10 2.44
C GLU A 128 -3.01 10.38 3.27
N MET A 129 -4.00 11.21 2.94
CA MET A 129 -4.23 12.47 3.66
C MET A 129 -4.58 12.25 5.13
N ILE A 130 -5.30 11.17 5.46
CA ILE A 130 -5.62 10.80 6.84
C ILE A 130 -4.34 10.41 7.59
N LEU A 131 -3.52 9.53 7.00
CA LEU A 131 -2.24 9.09 7.60
C LEU A 131 -1.30 10.27 7.84
N LEU A 132 -1.16 11.17 6.86
CA LEU A 132 -0.31 12.36 7.00
C LEU A 132 -0.82 13.31 8.08
N ARG A 133 -2.13 13.62 8.10
CA ARG A 133 -2.72 14.48 9.14
C ARG A 133 -2.50 13.90 10.53
N HIS A 134 -2.64 12.59 10.65
CA HIS A 134 -2.44 11.90 11.91
C HIS A 134 -1.01 12.06 12.43
N CYS A 135 -0.01 11.95 11.56
CA CYS A 135 1.40 12.13 11.92
C CYS A 135 1.88 13.59 11.85
N GLY A 136 0.96 14.57 11.83
CA GLY A 136 1.33 15.99 11.78
C GLY A 136 2.08 16.39 10.51
N PHE A 137 1.81 15.71 9.40
CA PHE A 137 2.51 15.83 8.10
C PHE A 137 3.99 15.45 8.13
N ILE A 138 4.41 14.68 9.14
CA ILE A 138 5.76 14.14 9.27
C ILE A 138 5.72 12.66 8.92
N VAL A 139 6.62 12.21 8.05
CA VAL A 139 6.84 10.79 7.79
C VAL A 139 7.95 10.28 8.71
N PRO A 140 7.64 9.40 9.68
CA PRO A 140 8.65 8.90 10.62
C PRO A 140 9.76 8.13 9.88
N GLY A 141 11.00 8.28 10.35
CA GLY A 141 12.17 7.58 9.80
C GLY A 141 12.86 8.33 8.65
N VAL A 142 12.20 9.31 8.04
CA VAL A 142 12.81 10.19 7.04
C VAL A 142 13.46 11.37 7.78
N SER A 143 14.79 11.45 7.74
CA SER A 143 15.49 12.61 8.31
C SER A 143 15.36 13.80 7.36
N LEU A 144 14.87 14.92 7.87
CA LEU A 144 14.89 16.23 7.20
C LEU A 144 16.31 16.78 7.08
#